data_AF-A0AA39KQ30-F1
#
_entry.id   AF-A0AA39KQ30-F1
#
_cell.length_a   1.000
_cell.length_b   1.000
_cell.length_c   1.000
_cell.angle_alpha   90.00
_cell.angle_beta   90.00
_cell.angle_gamma   90.00
#
_symmetry.space_group_name_H-M   'P 1'
#
loop_
_entity.id
_entity.type
_entity.pdbx_description
1 polymer ?
#
loop_
_entity_poly.entity_id
_entity_poly.type
_entity_poly.pdbx_seq_one_letter_code
_entity_poly.pdbx_strand_id
1 'polypeptide(L)'
;MKHDFEILMPAEFHWIPSRNGQVPPGAIEGGRTNSGETLFIGRTYHHGTPVIGKIHPSHGNLYIAYNGQEIPYKEYEVLVQH
;
A
#
# COMPACT_ATOMS: atom_id res chain seq x y z
N MET A 1 -30.12 -5.68 27.22
CA MET A 1 -29.09 -4.67 26.91
C MET A 1 -27.88 -5.40 26.37
N LYS A 2 -27.59 -5.29 25.07
CA LYS A 2 -26.33 -5.76 24.50
C LYS A 2 -25.32 -4.63 24.64
N HIS A 3 -24.19 -4.93 25.25
CA HIS A 3 -23.06 -4.02 25.33
C HIS A 3 -22.09 -4.43 24.23
N ASP A 4 -22.38 -3.99 23.01
CA ASP A 4 -21.42 -4.03 21.92
C ASP A 4 -20.60 -2.75 22.03
N PHE A 5 -19.32 -2.87 22.39
CA PHE A 5 -18.37 -1.78 22.34
C PHE A 5 -17.16 -2.22 21.52
N GLU A 6 -16.70 -1.33 20.66
CA GLU A 6 -15.48 -1.51 19.89
C GLU A 6 -14.41 -0.66 20.56
N ILE A 7 -13.30 -1.29 20.95
CA ILE A 7 -12.13 -0.57 21.46
C ILE A 7 -11.32 -0.13 20.24
N LEU A 8 -11.15 1.19 20.08
CA LEU A 8 -10.19 1.76 19.13
C LEU A 8 -8.79 1.61 19.74
N MET A 9 -8.12 0.51 19.46
CA MET A 9 -6.67 0.45 19.67
C MET A 9 -6.00 1.38 18.64
N PRO A 10 -4.98 2.16 19.02
CA PRO A 10 -4.17 2.85 18.03
C PRO A 10 -3.49 1.78 17.18
N ALA A 11 -4.00 1.58 15.96
CA ALA A 11 -3.35 0.71 14.99
C ALA A 11 -1.98 1.30 14.66
N GLU A 12 -0.92 0.55 14.94
CA GLU A 12 0.44 1.00 14.71
C GLU A 12 0.84 0.70 13.27
N PHE A 13 0.79 1.74 12.42
CA PHE A 13 1.13 1.63 11.01
C PHE A 13 2.59 2.00 10.77
N HIS A 14 3.26 1.18 9.96
CA HIS A 14 4.65 1.39 9.57
C HIS A 14 4.81 1.40 8.06
N TRP A 15 5.83 2.13 7.60
CA TRP A 15 6.26 2.13 6.20
C TRP A 15 7.53 1.30 6.09
N ILE A 16 7.45 0.17 5.40
CA ILE A 16 8.59 -0.74 5.24
C ILE A 16 9.16 -0.60 3.82
N PRO A 17 10.43 -0.20 3.66
CA PRO A 17 11.09 -0.17 2.36
C PRO A 17 11.00 -1.53 1.66
N SER A 18 10.63 -1.52 0.39
CA SER A 18 10.42 -2.71 -0.43
C SER A 18 10.64 -2.39 -1.90
N ARG A 19 10.78 -3.43 -2.73
CA ARG A 19 11.01 -3.24 -4.16
C ARG A 19 10.54 -4.41 -5.00
N ASN A 20 10.39 -4.19 -6.30
CA ASN A 20 10.19 -5.25 -7.31
C ASN A 20 9.03 -6.22 -6.99
N GLY A 21 7.93 -5.71 -6.43
CA GLY A 21 6.76 -6.52 -6.08
C GLY A 21 6.82 -7.19 -4.72
N GLN A 22 7.91 -7.00 -3.95
CA GLN A 22 7.98 -7.47 -2.57
C GLN A 22 6.91 -6.79 -1.72
N VAL A 23 6.25 -7.60 -0.90
CA VAL A 23 5.21 -7.19 0.04
C VAL A 23 5.51 -7.88 1.38
N PRO A 24 5.83 -7.13 2.45
CA PRO A 24 6.10 -7.70 3.76
C PRO A 24 4.83 -8.23 4.46
N PRO A 25 4.96 -9.12 5.46
CA PRO A 25 3.84 -9.52 6.31
C PRO A 25 3.16 -8.32 6.98
N GLY A 26 1.83 -8.39 7.14
CA GLY A 26 1.04 -7.30 7.72
C GLY A 26 0.74 -6.16 6.74
N ALA A 27 1.11 -6.29 5.45
CA ALA A 27 0.78 -5.30 4.44
C ALA A 27 -0.74 -5.11 4.29
N ILE A 28 -1.14 -3.85 4.21
CA ILE A 28 -2.56 -3.50 4.10
C ILE A 28 -3.03 -3.69 2.65
N GLU A 29 -4.06 -4.52 2.48
CA GLU A 29 -4.75 -4.68 1.21
C GLU A 29 -5.50 -3.38 0.84
N GLY A 30 -5.23 -2.84 -0.34
CA GLY A 30 -5.87 -1.62 -0.87
C GLY A 30 -6.96 -1.91 -1.92
N GLY A 31 -7.09 -3.17 -2.35
CA GLY A 31 -8.05 -3.57 -3.37
C GLY A 31 -7.63 -4.85 -4.08
N ARG A 32 -8.38 -5.22 -5.12
CA ARG A 32 -8.10 -6.39 -5.96
C ARG A 32 -8.27 -6.02 -7.43
N THR A 33 -7.49 -6.66 -8.30
CA THR A 33 -7.69 -6.57 -9.75
C THR A 33 -8.93 -7.35 -10.17
N ASN A 34 -9.36 -7.17 -11.42
CA ASN A 34 -10.46 -7.96 -12.00
C ASN A 34 -10.16 -9.47 -12.06
N SER A 35 -8.88 -9.86 -12.06
CA SER A 35 -8.44 -11.26 -11.98
C SER A 35 -8.30 -11.77 -10.54
N GLY A 36 -8.57 -10.93 -9.53
CA GLY A 36 -8.52 -11.29 -8.11
C GLY A 36 -7.17 -11.09 -7.44
N GLU A 37 -6.15 -10.59 -8.15
CA GLU A 37 -4.84 -10.29 -7.55
C GLU A 37 -4.98 -9.17 -6.52
N THR A 38 -4.46 -9.40 -5.31
CA THR A 38 -4.44 -8.40 -4.24
C THR A 38 -3.47 -7.27 -4.58
N LEU A 39 -3.94 -6.03 -4.40
CA LEU A 39 -3.14 -4.82 -4.47
C LEU A 39 -2.90 -4.31 -3.04
N PHE A 40 -1.74 -3.71 -2.81
CA PHE A 40 -1.35 -3.22 -1.49
C PHE A 40 -1.16 -1.71 -1.48
N ILE A 41 -1.28 -1.11 -0.30
CA ILE A 41 -1.02 0.32 -0.13
C ILE A 41 0.49 0.54 -0.03
N GLY A 42 1.02 1.43 -0.86
CA GLY A 42 2.41 1.84 -0.80
C GLY A 42 2.59 3.33 -1.00
N ARG A 43 3.80 3.82 -0.77
CA ARG A 43 4.20 5.18 -1.09
C ARG A 43 5.59 5.23 -1.71
N THR A 44 5.88 6.32 -2.39
CA THR A 44 7.22 6.66 -2.89
C THR A 44 7.41 8.17 -2.86
N TYR A 45 8.61 8.65 -3.16
CA TYR A 45 8.88 10.08 -3.31
C TYR A 45 8.79 10.48 -4.78
N HIS A 46 7.79 11.28 -5.11
CA HIS A 46 7.64 11.89 -6.43
C HIS A 46 7.92 13.39 -6.31
N HIS A 47 8.93 13.89 -7.03
CA HIS A 47 9.41 15.27 -6.92
C HIS A 47 9.69 15.72 -5.47
N GLY A 48 10.31 14.85 -4.67
CA GLY A 48 10.68 15.14 -3.28
C GLY A 48 9.51 15.12 -2.28
N THR A 49 8.29 14.82 -2.73
CA THR A 49 7.11 14.71 -1.86
C THR A 49 6.67 13.25 -1.76
N PRO A 50 6.31 12.74 -0.56
CA PRO A 50 5.74 11.42 -0.44
C PRO A 50 4.36 11.36 -1.10
N VAL A 51 4.16 10.39 -1.99
CA VAL A 51 2.92 10.15 -2.71
C VAL A 51 2.50 8.70 -2.54
N ILE A 52 1.23 8.50 -2.21
CA ILE A 52 0.61 7.19 -2.01
C ILE A 52 0.18 6.62 -3.37
N GLY A 53 0.26 5.30 -3.50
CA GLY A 53 -0.18 4.58 -4.67
C GLY A 53 -0.56 3.14 -4.37
N LYS A 54 -0.84 2.38 -5.44
CA LYS A 54 -1.17 0.95 -5.38
C LYS A 54 0.06 0.12 -5.76
N ILE A 55 0.42 -0.84 -4.94
CA ILE A 55 1.42 -1.85 -5.27
C ILE A 55 0.72 -2.97 -6.01
N HIS A 56 1.25 -3.32 -7.18
CA HIS A 56 0.82 -4.47 -7.97
C HIS A 56 1.95 -5.50 -7.98
N PRO A 57 1.88 -6.53 -7.12
CA PRO A 57 2.99 -7.46 -6.90
C PRO A 57 3.48 -8.15 -8.18
N SER A 58 2.57 -8.65 -9.02
CA SER A 58 2.93 -9.34 -10.27
C SER A 58 3.57 -8.42 -11.32
N HIS A 59 3.23 -7.13 -11.33
CA HIS A 59 3.90 -6.12 -12.17
C HIS A 59 5.24 -5.67 -11.56
N GLY A 60 5.43 -5.95 -10.28
CA GLY A 60 6.61 -5.56 -9.51
C GLY A 60 6.74 -4.06 -9.30
N ASN A 61 5.64 -3.30 -9.29
CA ASN A 61 5.64 -1.84 -9.22
C ASN A 61 4.65 -1.30 -8.19
N LEU A 62 5.00 -0.16 -7.57
CA LEU A 62 4.03 0.81 -7.08
C LEU A 62 3.59 1.70 -8.25
N TYR A 63 2.30 1.97 -8.38
CA TYR A 63 1.76 2.96 -9.31
C TYR A 63 1.19 4.14 -8.53
N ILE A 64 1.68 5.35 -8.81
CA ILE A 64 1.08 6.60 -8.33
C ILE A 64 0.27 7.25 -9.46
N ALA A 65 -0.80 7.94 -9.10
CA ALA A 65 -1.53 8.78 -10.03
C ALA A 65 -0.90 10.18 -10.07
N TYR A 66 -0.38 10.58 -11.22
CA TYR A 66 0.18 11.91 -11.42
C TYR A 66 -0.14 12.43 -12.82
N ASN A 67 -0.67 13.66 -12.88
CA ASN A 67 -1.02 14.35 -14.14
C ASN A 67 -1.90 13.51 -15.10
N GLY A 68 -2.87 12.79 -14.54
CA GLY A 68 -3.80 11.94 -15.30
C GLY A 68 -3.22 10.60 -15.76
N GLN A 69 -2.01 10.24 -15.34
CA GLN A 69 -1.33 9.00 -15.72
C GLN A 69 -0.91 8.19 -14.49
N GLU A 70 -0.71 6.88 -14.68
CA GLU A 70 -0.09 6.01 -13.68
C GLU A 70 1.42 5.95 -13.92
N ILE A 71 2.20 6.37 -12.93
CA ILE A 71 3.67 6.33 -12.99
C ILE A 71 4.17 5.14 -12.17
N PRO A 72 4.92 4.19 -12.78
CA PRO A 72 5.46 3.04 -12.08
C PRO A 72 6.76 3.36 -11.32
N TYR A 73 6.89 2.79 -10.12
CA TYR A 73 8.08 2.83 -9.28
C TYR A 73 8.48 1.43 -8.83
N LYS A 74 9.76 1.09 -9.01
CA LYS A 74 10.33 -0.20 -8.57
C LYS A 74 10.74 -0.22 -7.11
N GLU A 75 11.04 0.95 -6.54
CA GLU A 75 11.39 1.13 -5.13
C GLU A 75 10.32 1.98 -4.46
N TYR A 76 9.84 1.51 -3.33
CA TYR A 76 8.69 2.07 -2.61
C TYR A 76 8.72 1.63 -1.15
N GLU A 77 7.81 2.16 -0.34
CA GLU A 77 7.52 1.65 1.00
C GLU A 77 6.12 1.05 1.01
N VAL A 78 5.94 -0.08 1.69
CA VAL A 78 4.63 -0.73 1.90
C VAL A 78 4.06 -0.30 3.23
N LEU A 79 2.77 0.06 3.27
CA LEU A 79 2.05 0.29 4.52
C LEU A 79 1.74 -1.05 5.18
N VAL A 80 2.23 -1.25 6.40
CA VAL A 80 1.94 -2.44 7.19
C VAL A 80 1.27 -2.08 8.51
N GLN A 81 0.49 -3.01 9.05
CA GLN A 81 -0.06 -2.97 10.40
C GLN A 81 0.42 -4.21 11.16
N HIS A 82 0.88 -3.99 12.38
CA HIS A 82 1.28 -5.03 13.33
C HIS A 82 0.21 -5.24 14.41
#